data_AF-A0A962Q517-F1
#
_entry.id   AF-A0A962Q517-F1
#
_cell.length_a   1.000
_cell.length_b   1.000
_cell.length_c   1.000
_cell.angle_alpha   90.00
_cell.angle_beta   90.00
_cell.angle_gamma   90.00
#
_symmetry.space_group_name_H-M   'P 1'
#
loop_
_entity.id
_entity.type
_entity.pdbx_description
1 polymer ?
#
loop_
_entity_poly.entity_id
_entity_poly.type
_entity_poly.pdbx_seq_one_letter_code
_entity_poly.pdbx_strand_id
1 'polypeptide(L)'
;MKIITYSETNAETIEQRLGKAEYSYYFIYKKYLPAMQRLGTLVAVNDPATEVDRIYRENPDEPCIFLSFSPPHRTVLDLECPTVCVFAWEFSTIPEEYWHDKPEYNWARVLSQLGNALTISEYAAEVVRKAVPEGLNLTVLPAAVDTVPQGSLRKKPRKVTIDVKATLYDSRTYNLSTDMVNDEVRGSRDPLKMEPWDDAPIKLSFTENDPDSIELLVGFYSAEDWGAWSRTGSPWVMLPHNVRGPVTIELELVAYGTNIDREITVALGSEQLAFTPNGLPQSFTFNFNPQTDADIIKFHNLDLTHAPGARDHRSLGIGIKSMAMRRPDNYQKESSGIFASALHKLRAFVTDKLPGAHPTNVNRLQLQGIVYSTVLNPQDGRKNWEDIVTAFCWAFREEENATLVLKMTHHNLTTFLGKLLLLYSQMSPFKCRVVAVHGFLTDEQYQALMNSTHFVVNSSHCEGQCLPLMEFMGQGIPAIAPRHTAMLDYIDDTNALIVKSSQYPTFWPIDERRAIRTLCYRIDWNSLMEAYRESFDIAMNQPGKYKSLRNSSIRSIEQSAGQEVVYKKMKHYFDTTATKASDTDAVRHQSTVAQ
;
A
#
# COMPACT_ATOMS: atom_id res chain seq x y z
N MET A 1 -8.65 22.14 -28.81
CA MET A 1 -8.69 20.67 -28.83
C MET A 1 -9.40 20.21 -27.57
N LYS A 2 -10.21 19.16 -27.67
CA LYS A 2 -10.97 18.61 -26.56
C LYS A 2 -10.33 17.31 -26.09
N ILE A 3 -10.06 17.22 -24.79
CA ILE A 3 -9.40 16.07 -24.16
C ILE A 3 -10.43 15.43 -23.25
N ILE A 4 -10.97 14.30 -23.70
CA ILE A 4 -11.94 13.51 -22.94
C ILE A 4 -11.15 12.57 -22.03
N THR A 5 -11.53 12.45 -20.77
CA THR A 5 -10.78 11.64 -19.79
C THR A 5 -11.70 10.76 -18.97
N TYR A 6 -11.24 9.55 -18.67
CA TYR A 6 -11.91 8.61 -17.78
C TYR A 6 -10.92 7.98 -16.80
N SER A 7 -11.32 7.90 -15.54
CA SER A 7 -10.67 7.13 -14.49
C SER A 7 -11.76 6.63 -13.55
N GLU A 8 -11.79 5.33 -13.28
CA GLU A 8 -12.83 4.73 -12.43
C GLU A 8 -12.76 5.27 -10.99
N THR A 9 -11.55 5.51 -10.48
CA THR A 9 -11.35 6.24 -9.23
C THR A 9 -11.24 7.74 -9.52
N ASN A 10 -11.92 8.56 -8.72
CA ASN A 10 -11.96 10.01 -8.87
C ASN A 10 -11.84 10.72 -7.50
N ALA A 11 -11.94 12.05 -7.49
CA ALA A 11 -11.80 12.86 -6.29
C ALA A 11 -12.79 12.49 -5.17
N GLU A 12 -13.97 12.00 -5.53
CA GLU A 12 -15.04 11.63 -4.58
C GLU A 12 -14.83 10.22 -4.00
N THR A 13 -14.17 9.33 -4.75
CA THR A 13 -14.04 7.91 -4.39
C THR A 13 -12.65 7.50 -3.91
N ILE A 14 -11.62 8.36 -4.08
CA ILE A 14 -10.22 8.00 -3.79
C ILE A 14 -9.99 7.62 -2.31
N GLU A 15 -10.65 8.27 -1.36
CA GLU A 15 -10.47 7.94 0.07
C GLU A 15 -10.94 6.51 0.39
N GLN A 16 -12.05 6.08 -0.21
CA GLN A 16 -12.63 4.74 -0.01
C GLN A 16 -11.97 3.65 -0.87
N ARG A 17 -11.32 4.06 -1.98
CA ARG A 17 -10.63 3.16 -2.91
C ARG A 17 -9.11 3.13 -2.71
N LEU A 18 -8.56 3.91 -1.79
CA LEU A 18 -7.13 3.92 -1.49
C LEU A 18 -6.67 2.52 -1.07
N GLY A 19 -5.76 1.95 -1.86
CA GLY A 19 -5.21 0.61 -1.66
C GLY A 19 -5.87 -0.51 -2.48
N LYS A 20 -7.00 -0.25 -3.17
CA LYS A 20 -7.70 -1.25 -4.00
C LYS A 20 -7.06 -1.47 -5.39
N ALA A 21 -7.61 -2.33 -6.23
CA ALA A 21 -7.21 -2.34 -7.63
C ALA A 21 -7.48 -0.96 -8.29
N GLU A 22 -6.63 -0.56 -9.24
CA GLU A 22 -6.82 0.57 -10.16
C GLU A 22 -6.79 2.00 -9.57
N TYR A 23 -6.68 2.19 -8.23
CA TYR A 23 -6.59 3.55 -7.66
C TYR A 23 -5.35 4.33 -8.13
N SER A 24 -4.27 3.62 -8.51
CA SER A 24 -3.02 4.23 -8.97
C SER A 24 -3.19 5.05 -10.25
N TYR A 25 -4.17 4.71 -11.08
CA TYR A 25 -4.52 5.45 -12.29
C TYR A 25 -4.95 6.88 -12.00
N TYR A 26 -5.69 7.09 -10.91
CA TYR A 26 -6.11 8.41 -10.50
C TYR A 26 -4.92 9.31 -10.13
N PHE A 27 -3.88 8.75 -9.51
CA PHE A 27 -2.66 9.49 -9.21
C PHE A 27 -1.90 9.90 -10.47
N ILE A 28 -1.81 9.02 -11.47
CA ILE A 28 -1.22 9.35 -12.79
C ILE A 28 -2.03 10.44 -13.47
N TYR A 29 -3.36 10.30 -13.52
CA TYR A 29 -4.28 11.31 -14.03
C TYR A 29 -4.03 12.69 -13.39
N LYS A 30 -3.96 12.75 -12.05
CA LYS A 30 -3.67 14.01 -11.34
C LYS A 30 -2.34 14.64 -11.75
N LYS A 31 -1.30 13.83 -11.97
CA LYS A 31 0.01 14.34 -12.42
C LYS A 31 0.00 14.85 -13.87
N TYR A 32 -0.93 14.38 -14.69
CA TYR A 32 -1.10 14.88 -16.07
C TYR A 32 -1.98 16.12 -16.19
N LEU A 33 -2.84 16.40 -15.19
CA LEU A 33 -3.77 17.53 -15.22
C LEU A 33 -3.12 18.85 -15.66
N PRO A 34 -1.98 19.30 -15.09
CA PRO A 34 -1.38 20.57 -15.48
C PRO A 34 -0.97 20.63 -16.95
N ALA A 35 -0.44 19.52 -17.49
CA ALA A 35 -0.06 19.42 -18.90
C ALA A 35 -1.30 19.41 -19.80
N MET A 36 -2.32 18.61 -19.48
CA MET A 36 -3.54 18.52 -20.28
C MET A 36 -4.31 19.84 -20.31
N GLN A 37 -4.41 20.56 -19.19
CA GLN A 37 -5.05 21.88 -19.10
C GLN A 37 -4.36 22.94 -19.97
N ARG A 38 -3.05 22.81 -20.20
CA ARG A 38 -2.30 23.69 -21.12
C ARG A 38 -2.53 23.35 -22.59
N LEU A 39 -2.94 22.11 -22.90
CA LEU A 39 -3.09 21.62 -24.27
C LEU A 39 -4.50 21.81 -24.82
N GLY A 40 -5.52 21.74 -23.97
CA GLY A 40 -6.90 21.84 -24.42
C GLY A 40 -7.94 21.88 -23.31
N THR A 41 -9.21 21.81 -23.71
CA THR A 41 -10.34 21.76 -22.80
C THR A 41 -10.56 20.34 -22.32
N LEU A 42 -10.48 20.13 -21.00
CA LEU A 42 -10.72 18.84 -20.36
C LEU A 42 -12.21 18.56 -20.18
N VAL A 43 -12.64 17.35 -20.52
CA VAL A 43 -14.00 16.84 -20.26
C VAL A 43 -13.87 15.48 -19.60
N ALA A 44 -14.20 15.39 -18.30
CA ALA A 44 -14.24 14.11 -17.60
C ALA A 44 -15.60 13.43 -17.83
N VAL A 45 -15.59 12.13 -18.12
CA VAL A 45 -16.79 11.30 -18.31
C VAL A 45 -16.89 10.24 -17.23
N ASN A 46 -18.10 9.77 -16.96
CA ASN A 46 -18.36 8.68 -16.02
C ASN A 46 -18.64 7.36 -16.74
N ASP A 47 -19.27 7.42 -17.91
CA ASP A 47 -19.57 6.27 -18.75
C ASP A 47 -18.98 6.47 -20.16
N PRO A 48 -17.74 6.00 -20.40
CA PRO A 48 -17.10 6.20 -21.69
C PRO A 48 -17.86 5.57 -22.87
N ALA A 49 -18.62 4.50 -22.63
CA ALA A 49 -19.33 3.79 -23.68
C ALA A 49 -20.50 4.59 -24.27
N THR A 50 -21.08 5.52 -23.50
CA THR A 50 -22.21 6.34 -23.96
C THR A 50 -21.82 7.81 -24.18
N GLU A 51 -20.82 8.32 -23.48
CA GLU A 51 -20.52 9.75 -23.47
C GLU A 51 -19.46 10.18 -24.48
N VAL A 52 -18.44 9.35 -24.75
CA VAL A 52 -17.26 9.75 -25.54
C VAL A 52 -17.63 10.13 -26.97
N ASP A 53 -18.31 9.24 -27.70
CA ASP A 53 -18.69 9.50 -29.10
C ASP A 53 -19.78 10.57 -29.23
N ARG A 54 -20.63 10.72 -28.20
CA ARG A 54 -21.57 11.85 -28.15
C ARG A 54 -20.81 13.18 -28.14
N ILE A 55 -19.85 13.32 -27.23
CA ILE A 55 -19.02 14.52 -27.13
C ILE A 55 -18.20 14.73 -28.41
N TYR A 56 -17.66 13.66 -29.00
CA TYR A 56 -16.90 13.73 -30.25
C TYR A 56 -17.74 14.30 -31.41
N ARG A 57 -18.95 13.77 -31.62
CA ARG A 57 -19.85 14.20 -32.70
C ARG A 57 -20.44 15.60 -32.46
N GLU A 58 -20.64 16.01 -31.21
CA GLU A 58 -21.09 17.37 -30.86
C GLU A 58 -20.03 18.44 -31.14
N ASN A 59 -18.77 18.06 -31.42
CA ASN A 59 -17.65 18.98 -31.66
C ASN A 59 -16.91 18.64 -32.97
N PRO A 60 -17.57 18.65 -34.13
CA PRO A 60 -17.06 18.03 -35.34
C PRO A 60 -15.79 18.65 -35.91
N ASP A 61 -15.58 19.96 -35.71
CA ASP A 61 -14.43 20.69 -36.24
C ASP A 61 -13.28 20.87 -35.24
N GLU A 62 -13.46 20.42 -33.99
CA GLU A 62 -12.45 20.48 -32.95
C GLU A 62 -11.69 19.15 -32.85
N PRO A 63 -10.34 19.14 -32.89
CA PRO A 63 -9.58 17.92 -32.64
C PRO A 63 -9.89 17.36 -31.25
N CYS A 64 -10.25 16.10 -31.20
CA CYS A 64 -10.63 15.40 -29.98
C CYS A 64 -9.75 14.16 -29.76
N ILE A 65 -9.51 13.85 -28.49
CA ILE A 65 -8.80 12.64 -28.07
C ILE A 65 -9.42 12.14 -26.77
N PHE A 66 -9.58 10.82 -26.64
CA PHE A 66 -10.04 10.18 -25.43
C PHE A 66 -8.89 9.45 -24.72
N LEU A 67 -8.64 9.81 -23.46
CA LEU A 67 -7.64 9.17 -22.61
C LEU A 67 -8.35 8.29 -21.57
N SER A 68 -8.19 6.98 -21.70
CA SER A 68 -8.68 5.98 -20.76
C SER A 68 -7.58 5.65 -19.75
N PHE A 69 -7.69 6.15 -18.52
CA PHE A 69 -6.79 5.78 -17.42
C PHE A 69 -7.29 4.49 -16.76
N SER A 70 -7.13 3.39 -17.49
CA SER A 70 -7.56 2.06 -17.08
C SER A 70 -6.68 1.00 -17.77
N PRO A 71 -6.59 -0.23 -17.22
CA PRO A 71 -5.86 -1.30 -17.88
C PRO A 71 -6.53 -1.68 -19.22
N PRO A 72 -5.80 -2.31 -20.17
CA PRO A 72 -6.30 -2.62 -21.50
C PRO A 72 -7.67 -3.32 -21.51
N HIS A 73 -7.83 -4.40 -20.74
CA HIS A 73 -9.08 -5.17 -20.62
C HIS A 73 -10.31 -4.39 -20.09
N ARG A 74 -10.13 -3.15 -19.62
CA ARG A 74 -11.21 -2.25 -19.16
C ARG A 74 -11.42 -1.04 -20.06
N THR A 75 -10.53 -0.81 -21.03
CA THR A 75 -10.67 0.30 -21.96
C THR A 75 -11.75 -0.04 -22.99
N VAL A 76 -12.70 0.88 -23.18
CA VAL A 76 -13.78 0.74 -24.17
C VAL A 76 -13.18 0.72 -25.59
N LEU A 77 -13.64 -0.22 -26.41
CA LEU A 77 -13.18 -0.44 -27.77
C LEU A 77 -14.15 0.16 -28.79
N ASP A 78 -13.70 0.26 -30.04
CA ASP A 78 -14.53 0.58 -31.22
C ASP A 78 -15.27 1.93 -31.17
N LEU A 79 -14.76 2.88 -30.37
CA LEU A 79 -15.22 4.26 -30.36
C LEU A 79 -14.77 5.02 -31.62
N GLU A 80 -15.58 5.97 -32.08
CA GLU A 80 -15.21 6.86 -33.18
C GLU A 80 -14.13 7.86 -32.79
N CYS A 81 -14.17 8.34 -31.53
CA CYS A 81 -13.13 9.19 -30.99
C CYS A 81 -11.80 8.43 -30.85
N PRO A 82 -10.64 8.99 -31.25
CA PRO A 82 -9.34 8.38 -31.04
C PRO A 82 -9.11 8.04 -29.57
N THR A 83 -9.10 6.73 -29.29
CA THR A 83 -9.02 6.21 -27.93
C THR A 83 -7.58 5.83 -27.61
N VAL A 84 -7.05 6.38 -26.52
CA VAL A 84 -5.72 6.10 -26.00
C VAL A 84 -5.84 5.41 -24.65
N CYS A 85 -5.37 4.16 -24.57
CA CYS A 85 -5.25 3.46 -23.29
C CYS A 85 -3.99 3.97 -22.55
N VAL A 86 -4.18 4.54 -21.36
CA VAL A 86 -3.09 4.98 -20.46
C VAL A 86 -2.92 3.92 -19.37
N PHE A 87 -1.85 3.12 -19.47
CA PHE A 87 -1.65 1.97 -18.59
C PHE A 87 -0.22 1.86 -18.03
N ALA A 88 -0.09 1.23 -16.86
CA ALA A 88 1.20 0.88 -16.27
C ALA A 88 1.46 -0.63 -16.38
N TRP A 89 2.72 -1.01 -16.54
CA TRP A 89 3.14 -2.41 -16.51
C TRP A 89 4.55 -2.58 -15.96
N GLU A 90 4.78 -3.69 -15.26
CA GLU A 90 6.02 -3.91 -14.51
C GLU A 90 6.54 -5.37 -14.55
N PHE A 91 5.90 -6.24 -15.32
CA PHE A 91 6.30 -7.64 -15.49
C PHE A 91 6.94 -7.86 -16.87
N SER A 92 7.68 -8.95 -17.03
CA SER A 92 8.48 -9.19 -18.25
C SER A 92 7.66 -9.52 -19.52
N THR A 93 6.37 -9.81 -19.38
CA THR A 93 5.42 -10.10 -20.46
C THR A 93 4.07 -9.49 -20.11
N ILE A 94 3.27 -9.06 -21.08
CA ILE A 94 1.84 -8.73 -20.87
C ILE A 94 0.98 -9.97 -21.15
N PRO A 95 -0.29 -10.00 -20.72
CA PRO A 95 -1.23 -11.06 -21.10
C PRO A 95 -1.39 -11.20 -22.63
N GLU A 96 -0.97 -12.34 -23.16
CA GLU A 96 -1.05 -12.70 -24.60
C GLU A 96 -2.05 -13.84 -24.86
N GLU A 97 -2.71 -14.34 -23.81
CA GLU A 97 -3.78 -15.33 -23.86
C GLU A 97 -5.00 -14.82 -23.08
N TYR A 98 -6.14 -15.48 -23.26
CA TYR A 98 -7.35 -15.22 -22.49
C TYR A 98 -7.81 -16.47 -21.75
N TRP A 99 -8.65 -16.28 -20.74
CA TRP A 99 -9.22 -17.34 -19.92
C TRP A 99 -10.68 -17.03 -19.56
N HIS A 100 -11.42 -18.04 -19.11
CA HIS A 100 -12.86 -17.94 -18.78
C HIS A 100 -13.72 -17.34 -19.89
N ASP A 101 -13.38 -17.60 -21.15
CA ASP A 101 -14.08 -17.07 -22.32
C ASP A 101 -14.22 -15.53 -22.32
N LYS A 102 -13.21 -14.84 -21.77
CA LYS A 102 -13.11 -13.37 -21.74
C LYS A 102 -11.97 -12.88 -22.65
N PRO A 103 -12.22 -12.68 -23.96
CA PRO A 103 -11.19 -12.24 -24.92
C PRO A 103 -10.45 -10.98 -24.51
N GLU A 104 -11.09 -10.08 -23.76
CA GLU A 104 -10.51 -8.85 -23.24
C GLU A 104 -9.31 -9.07 -22.31
N TYR A 105 -9.16 -10.25 -21.72
CA TYR A 105 -7.99 -10.59 -20.90
C TYR A 105 -6.70 -10.75 -21.72
N ASN A 106 -6.79 -10.94 -23.03
CA ASN A 106 -5.63 -10.86 -23.92
C ASN A 106 -5.30 -9.39 -24.18
N TRP A 107 -4.43 -8.81 -23.36
CA TRP A 107 -4.04 -7.41 -23.45
C TRP A 107 -3.32 -7.09 -24.75
N ALA A 108 -2.50 -8.01 -25.29
CA ALA A 108 -1.83 -7.80 -26.57
C ALA A 108 -2.86 -7.59 -27.70
N ARG A 109 -3.91 -8.42 -27.73
CA ARG A 109 -5.03 -8.26 -28.67
C ARG A 109 -5.77 -6.94 -28.47
N VAL A 110 -6.10 -6.60 -27.22
CA VAL A 110 -6.82 -5.36 -26.92
C VAL A 110 -6.04 -4.12 -27.34
N LEU A 111 -4.74 -4.06 -27.03
CA LEU A 111 -3.86 -2.97 -27.43
C LEU A 111 -3.75 -2.87 -28.96
N SER A 112 -3.62 -4.01 -29.65
CA SER A 112 -3.62 -4.05 -31.12
C SER A 112 -4.93 -3.52 -31.72
N GLN A 113 -6.08 -3.78 -31.09
CA GLN A 113 -7.37 -3.28 -31.57
C GLN A 113 -7.53 -1.77 -31.30
N LEU A 114 -7.04 -1.28 -30.17
CA LEU A 114 -7.08 0.14 -29.83
C LEU A 114 -6.20 1.01 -30.75
N GLY A 115 -5.05 0.49 -31.15
CA GLY A 115 -4.10 1.17 -32.04
C GLY A 115 -3.34 2.35 -31.42
N ASN A 116 -3.77 2.89 -30.27
CA ASN A 116 -3.08 3.97 -29.56
C ASN A 116 -2.95 3.67 -28.06
N ALA A 117 -1.76 3.87 -27.50
CA ALA A 117 -1.53 3.69 -26.07
C ALA A 117 -0.42 4.57 -25.52
N LEU A 118 -0.56 4.91 -24.24
CA LEU A 118 0.45 5.55 -23.42
C LEU A 118 0.83 4.60 -22.28
N THR A 119 2.13 4.32 -22.17
CA THR A 119 2.67 3.68 -20.98
C THR A 119 3.63 4.61 -20.26
N ILE A 120 3.97 4.30 -19.02
CA ILE A 120 4.65 5.23 -18.11
C ILE A 120 6.14 4.93 -17.89
N SER A 121 6.68 3.90 -18.56
CA SER A 121 8.11 3.56 -18.52
C SER A 121 8.62 2.94 -19.82
N GLU A 122 9.91 3.09 -20.09
CA GLU A 122 10.56 2.44 -21.24
C GLU A 122 10.54 0.92 -21.10
N TYR A 123 10.70 0.39 -19.88
CA TYR A 123 10.57 -1.04 -19.60
C TYR A 123 9.22 -1.60 -20.07
N ALA A 124 8.11 -0.95 -19.70
CA ALA A 124 6.78 -1.36 -20.13
C ALA A 124 6.65 -1.29 -21.65
N ALA A 125 7.17 -0.23 -22.27
CA ALA A 125 7.11 -0.08 -23.72
C ALA A 125 7.90 -1.17 -24.47
N GLU A 126 9.07 -1.56 -23.97
CA GLU A 126 9.83 -2.69 -24.53
C GLU A 126 9.06 -4.01 -24.44
N VAL A 127 8.40 -4.27 -23.31
CA VAL A 127 7.58 -5.47 -23.13
C VAL A 127 6.40 -5.47 -24.11
N VAL A 128 5.71 -4.34 -24.25
CA VAL A 128 4.54 -4.21 -25.12
C VAL A 128 4.93 -4.30 -26.59
N ARG A 129 6.02 -3.65 -27.02
CA ARG A 129 6.52 -3.74 -28.41
C ARG A 129 6.89 -5.16 -28.82
N LYS A 130 7.28 -6.03 -27.87
CA LYS A 130 7.53 -7.46 -28.15
C LYS A 130 6.23 -8.23 -28.38
N ALA A 131 5.19 -7.94 -27.59
CA ALA A 131 3.89 -8.61 -27.68
C ALA A 131 2.99 -8.05 -28.80
N VAL A 132 3.16 -6.77 -29.16
CA VAL A 132 2.41 -6.06 -30.20
C VAL A 132 3.42 -5.35 -31.12
N PRO A 133 4.03 -6.09 -32.07
CA PRO A 133 5.15 -5.58 -32.88
C PRO A 133 4.73 -4.55 -33.95
N GLU A 134 3.47 -4.57 -34.38
CA GLU A 134 2.98 -3.72 -35.47
C GLU A 134 1.63 -3.08 -35.11
N GLY A 135 1.32 -1.94 -35.72
CA GLY A 135 0.00 -1.31 -35.65
C GLY A 135 -0.33 -0.54 -34.36
N LEU A 136 0.55 -0.54 -33.35
CA LEU A 136 0.36 0.20 -32.11
C LEU A 136 1.19 1.49 -32.08
N ASN A 137 0.51 2.63 -32.05
CA ASN A 137 1.09 3.93 -31.70
C ASN A 137 1.31 3.99 -30.18
N LEU A 138 2.48 3.51 -29.72
CA LEU A 138 2.86 3.46 -28.31
C LEU A 138 3.88 4.55 -27.96
N THR A 139 3.54 5.40 -27.00
CA THR A 139 4.47 6.41 -26.45
C THR A 139 4.70 6.23 -24.95
N VAL A 140 5.93 6.48 -24.50
CA VAL A 140 6.30 6.53 -23.08
C VAL A 140 6.13 7.93 -22.54
N LEU A 141 5.21 8.07 -21.60
CA LEU A 141 4.89 9.31 -20.92
C LEU A 141 4.88 9.05 -19.40
N PRO A 142 5.95 9.34 -18.65
CA PRO A 142 5.94 9.13 -17.21
C PRO A 142 5.00 10.12 -16.51
N ALA A 143 4.44 9.76 -15.35
CA ALA A 143 3.75 10.72 -14.48
C ALA A 143 4.72 11.84 -14.08
N ALA A 144 4.27 13.10 -14.23
CA ALA A 144 5.12 14.27 -13.98
C ALA A 144 5.46 14.42 -12.49
N VAL A 145 6.67 14.88 -12.22
CA VAL A 145 7.19 15.10 -10.86
C VAL A 145 7.83 16.48 -10.75
N ASP A 146 7.52 17.19 -9.67
CA ASP A 146 8.10 18.49 -9.38
C ASP A 146 9.50 18.32 -8.79
N THR A 147 10.44 19.12 -9.29
CA THR A 147 11.83 19.12 -8.84
C THR A 147 12.21 20.44 -8.17
N VAL A 148 13.11 20.37 -7.21
CA VAL A 148 13.74 21.57 -6.64
C VAL A 148 14.91 22.03 -7.51
N PRO A 149 15.24 23.34 -7.55
CA PRO A 149 16.38 23.81 -8.32
C PRO A 149 17.69 23.12 -7.92
N GLN A 150 18.52 22.78 -8.92
CA GLN A 150 19.86 22.23 -8.68
C GLN A 150 20.69 23.22 -7.83
N GLY A 151 21.50 22.70 -6.92
CA GLY A 151 22.32 23.52 -6.02
C GLY A 151 21.58 24.17 -4.85
N SER A 152 20.24 24.03 -4.76
CA SER A 152 19.48 24.47 -3.58
C SER A 152 20.07 23.87 -2.29
N LEU A 153 20.27 24.71 -1.27
CA LEU A 153 20.82 24.27 0.00
C LEU A 153 19.74 23.57 0.82
N ARG A 154 20.02 22.32 1.20
CA ARG A 154 19.17 21.62 2.17
C ARG A 154 19.43 22.19 3.56
N LYS A 155 18.43 22.79 4.19
CA LYS A 155 18.46 23.06 5.64
C LYS A 155 18.54 21.72 6.35
N LYS A 156 19.54 21.51 7.23
CA LYS A 156 19.66 20.31 8.07
C LYS A 156 18.94 20.54 9.40
N PRO A 157 17.64 20.23 9.54
CA PRO A 157 17.05 20.24 10.87
C PRO A 157 17.58 19.05 11.67
N ARG A 158 18.21 19.31 12.81
CA ARG A 158 18.66 18.26 13.76
C ARG A 158 17.49 17.51 14.40
N LYS A 159 16.35 18.18 14.53
CA LYS A 159 15.10 17.66 15.07
C LYS A 159 13.95 18.37 14.36
N VAL A 160 13.02 17.60 13.77
CA VAL A 160 11.81 18.13 13.14
C VAL A 160 10.60 17.60 13.90
N THR A 161 9.61 18.46 14.12
CA THR A 161 8.30 18.03 14.59
C THR A 161 7.31 18.30 13.47
N ILE A 162 6.59 17.26 13.05
CA ILE A 162 5.52 17.35 12.06
C ILE A 162 4.21 17.06 12.78
N ASP A 163 3.31 18.02 12.74
CA ASP A 163 1.92 17.84 13.17
C ASP A 163 1.18 17.08 12.08
N VAL A 164 0.87 15.81 12.32
CA VAL A 164 0.24 14.90 11.36
C VAL A 164 -1.20 14.57 11.77
N LYS A 165 -2.12 14.56 10.80
CA LYS A 165 -3.49 14.06 10.99
C LYS A 165 -3.54 12.55 10.74
N ALA A 166 -2.58 11.83 11.32
CA ALA A 166 -2.33 10.42 11.07
C ALA A 166 -2.09 9.70 12.40
N THR A 167 -2.35 8.40 12.45
CA THR A 167 -2.02 7.55 13.59
C THR A 167 -0.56 7.11 13.49
N LEU A 168 0.15 7.07 14.62
CA LEU A 168 1.58 6.78 14.71
C LEU A 168 1.82 5.49 15.48
N TYR A 169 2.59 4.56 14.91
CA TYR A 169 3.02 3.32 15.56
C TYR A 169 4.53 3.28 15.63
N ASP A 170 5.08 3.55 16.81
CA ASP A 170 6.51 3.79 17.00
C ASP A 170 7.13 2.69 17.84
N SER A 171 8.16 2.02 17.31
CA SER A 171 8.92 0.96 18.00
C SER A 171 9.36 1.31 19.42
N ARG A 172 9.62 2.58 19.73
CA ARG A 172 10.02 3.04 21.08
C ARG A 172 8.88 3.02 22.11
N THR A 173 7.64 2.88 21.65
CA THR A 173 6.46 2.83 22.51
C THR A 173 6.11 1.40 22.91
N TYR A 174 6.85 0.41 22.40
CA TYR A 174 6.66 -0.99 22.73
C TYR A 174 7.82 -1.45 23.61
N ASN A 175 7.52 -2.21 24.67
CA ASN A 175 8.57 -2.92 25.39
C ASN A 175 9.04 -4.08 24.50
N LEU A 176 10.29 -4.03 24.03
CA LEU A 176 10.84 -4.99 23.07
C LEU A 176 11.58 -6.14 23.77
N SER A 177 11.70 -6.19 25.10
CA SER A 177 12.44 -7.27 25.77
C SER A 177 11.75 -8.62 25.57
N THR A 178 12.39 -9.50 24.78
CA THR A 178 12.16 -10.96 24.62
C THR A 178 10.73 -11.45 24.84
N ASP A 179 10.03 -11.75 23.74
CA ASP A 179 8.70 -12.39 23.69
C ASP A 179 7.54 -11.66 24.40
N MET A 180 7.74 -10.44 24.92
CA MET A 180 6.71 -9.67 25.59
C MET A 180 6.51 -8.29 24.98
N VAL A 181 5.45 -8.12 24.17
CA VAL A 181 4.90 -6.78 23.87
C VAL A 181 4.02 -6.36 25.05
N ASN A 182 4.64 -5.88 26.13
CA ASN A 182 3.91 -5.38 27.29
C ASN A 182 3.32 -3.99 27.03
N ASP A 183 2.10 -3.78 27.53
CA ASP A 183 1.29 -2.54 27.44
C ASP A 183 1.80 -1.40 28.34
N GLU A 184 2.87 -1.61 29.10
CA GLU A 184 3.25 -0.68 30.18
C GLU A 184 3.91 0.62 29.72
N VAL A 185 3.97 0.91 28.41
CA VAL A 185 4.29 2.27 27.94
C VAL A 185 3.02 3.11 27.86
N ARG A 186 2.48 3.44 29.04
CA ARG A 186 1.34 4.35 29.30
C ARG A 186 1.56 5.81 28.84
N GLY A 187 2.52 6.08 27.95
CA GLY A 187 2.92 7.43 27.56
C GLY A 187 2.69 7.82 26.10
N SER A 188 2.47 6.86 25.18
CA SER A 188 2.40 7.21 23.75
C SER A 188 1.70 6.20 22.84
N ARG A 189 1.08 5.13 23.37
CA ARG A 189 -0.05 4.51 22.67
C ARG A 189 -1.23 5.47 22.89
N ASP A 190 -1.58 6.24 21.87
CA ASP A 190 -2.87 6.93 21.88
C ASP A 190 -3.94 5.83 21.75
N PRO A 191 -4.79 5.58 22.76
CA PRO A 191 -5.85 4.57 22.71
C PRO A 191 -6.94 4.90 21.67
N LEU A 192 -6.78 6.03 20.98
CA LEU A 192 -7.70 6.55 20.00
C LEU A 192 -7.46 5.96 18.60
N LYS A 193 -8.54 5.38 18.07
CA LYS A 193 -8.88 5.11 16.65
C LYS A 193 -8.91 3.64 16.22
N MET A 194 -9.48 2.78 17.04
CA MET A 194 -10.37 1.74 16.50
C MET A 194 -11.80 2.20 16.74
N GLU A 195 -12.69 2.02 15.76
CA GLU A 195 -14.09 2.40 15.93
C GLU A 195 -14.67 1.65 17.14
N PRO A 196 -15.42 2.32 18.02
CA PRO A 196 -16.12 1.64 19.10
C PRO A 196 -16.98 0.54 18.50
N TRP A 197 -16.96 -0.63 19.14
CA TRP A 197 -17.80 -1.71 18.70
C TRP A 197 -19.28 -1.31 18.78
N ASP A 198 -20.02 -1.53 17.69
CA ASP A 198 -21.43 -1.16 17.53
C ASP A 198 -22.40 -2.18 18.14
N ASP A 199 -21.85 -3.17 18.86
CA ASP A 199 -22.52 -4.34 19.43
C ASP A 199 -22.92 -5.42 18.42
N ALA A 200 -22.57 -5.27 17.13
CA ALA A 200 -22.86 -6.31 16.13
C ALA A 200 -22.01 -7.56 16.38
N PRO A 201 -22.57 -8.78 16.30
CA PRO A 201 -21.78 -9.99 16.47
C PRO A 201 -20.62 -10.06 15.47
N ILE A 202 -19.41 -10.34 15.99
CA ILE A 202 -18.20 -10.50 15.18
C ILE A 202 -17.80 -11.97 15.19
N LYS A 203 -17.38 -12.49 14.05
CA LYS A 203 -16.76 -13.80 13.91
C LYS A 203 -15.51 -13.69 13.05
N LEU A 204 -14.40 -14.20 13.57
CA LEU A 204 -13.10 -14.26 12.90
C LEU A 204 -12.69 -15.72 12.75
N SER A 205 -12.13 -16.07 11.59
CA SER A 205 -11.48 -17.36 11.37
C SER A 205 -9.98 -17.16 11.25
N PHE A 206 -9.20 -17.96 11.97
CA PHE A 206 -7.73 -17.90 11.89
C PHE A 206 -7.17 -19.06 11.07
N THR A 207 -7.86 -19.38 9.98
CA THR A 207 -7.44 -20.40 9.01
C THR A 207 -6.97 -19.70 7.74
N GLU A 208 -6.18 -20.40 6.91
CA GLU A 208 -5.64 -19.85 5.65
C GLU A 208 -6.70 -19.26 4.69
N ASN A 209 -7.99 -19.59 4.88
CA ASN A 209 -9.11 -19.09 4.09
C ASN A 209 -9.57 -17.66 4.47
N ASP A 210 -9.10 -17.11 5.59
CA ASP A 210 -9.45 -15.78 6.09
C ASP A 210 -8.18 -14.97 6.43
N PRO A 211 -7.42 -14.52 5.41
CA PRO A 211 -6.15 -13.83 5.59
C PRO A 211 -6.27 -12.52 6.37
N ASP A 212 -7.41 -11.81 6.27
CA ASP A 212 -7.60 -10.54 6.98
C ASP A 212 -7.68 -10.74 8.50
N SER A 213 -8.33 -11.81 8.94
CA SER A 213 -8.38 -12.18 10.37
C SER A 213 -7.02 -12.66 10.89
N ILE A 214 -6.21 -13.33 10.06
CA ILE A 214 -4.88 -13.81 10.45
C ILE A 214 -3.94 -12.65 10.81
N GLU A 215 -4.06 -11.51 10.15
CA GLU A 215 -3.26 -10.31 10.45
C GLU A 215 -3.53 -9.72 11.85
N LEU A 216 -4.58 -10.17 12.54
CA LEU A 216 -4.87 -9.79 13.92
C LEU A 216 -4.08 -10.63 14.94
N LEU A 217 -3.44 -11.72 14.52
CA LEU A 217 -2.66 -12.59 15.38
C LEU A 217 -1.23 -12.09 15.52
N VAL A 218 -0.77 -11.93 16.76
CA VAL A 218 0.62 -11.58 17.06
C VAL A 218 1.22 -12.58 18.03
N GLY A 219 2.43 -13.06 17.69
CA GLY A 219 3.08 -14.13 18.43
C GLY A 219 2.62 -15.54 18.01
N PHE A 220 1.98 -15.66 16.84
CA PHE A 220 1.58 -16.93 16.22
C PHE A 220 2.42 -17.23 14.96
N TYR A 221 2.49 -18.49 14.55
CA TYR A 221 2.98 -18.89 13.22
C TYR A 221 1.94 -18.55 12.15
N SER A 222 2.33 -18.71 10.87
CA SER A 222 1.39 -18.69 9.75
C SER A 222 0.24 -19.66 10.01
N ALA A 223 -0.98 -19.22 9.70
CA ALA A 223 -2.16 -20.06 9.81
C ALA A 223 -2.08 -21.25 8.86
N GLU A 224 -2.63 -22.36 9.34
CA GLU A 224 -2.81 -23.61 8.63
C GLU A 224 -4.29 -23.76 8.23
N ASP A 225 -4.65 -24.88 7.61
CA ASP A 225 -6.03 -25.21 7.22
C ASP A 225 -6.99 -25.26 8.42
N TRP A 226 -6.49 -25.65 9.59
CA TRP A 226 -7.29 -25.82 10.80
C TRP A 226 -7.21 -24.63 11.78
N GLY A 227 -6.15 -23.80 11.75
CA GLY A 227 -5.90 -22.73 12.72
C GLY A 227 -4.44 -22.25 12.77
N ALA A 228 -4.08 -21.43 13.74
CA ALA A 228 -2.73 -20.91 13.93
C ALA A 228 -2.15 -21.29 15.31
N TRP A 229 -0.90 -21.75 15.33
CA TRP A 229 -0.19 -22.07 16.57
C TRP A 229 0.56 -20.88 17.14
N SER A 230 0.53 -20.70 18.46
CA SER A 230 1.36 -19.72 19.14
C SER A 230 2.83 -20.10 19.04
N ARG A 231 3.65 -19.10 18.73
CA ARG A 231 5.11 -19.15 18.70
C ARG A 231 5.74 -18.61 19.99
N THR A 232 5.04 -17.69 20.67
CA THR A 232 5.53 -17.00 21.87
C THR A 232 4.79 -17.45 23.13
N GLY A 233 5.39 -17.21 24.31
CA GLY A 233 4.79 -17.54 25.61
C GLY A 233 3.62 -16.63 26.01
N SER A 234 3.56 -15.44 25.39
CA SER A 234 2.51 -14.44 25.63
C SER A 234 1.92 -13.90 24.31
N PRO A 235 1.30 -14.76 23.48
CA PRO A 235 0.71 -14.35 22.22
C PRO A 235 -0.58 -13.57 22.46
N TRP A 236 -1.01 -12.81 21.46
CA TRP A 236 -2.21 -11.99 21.59
C TRP A 236 -2.95 -11.80 20.26
N VAL A 237 -4.23 -11.46 20.38
CA VAL A 237 -5.16 -11.23 19.27
C VAL A 237 -5.65 -9.79 19.36
N MET A 238 -5.47 -9.03 18.27
CA MET A 238 -6.07 -7.70 18.14
C MET A 238 -7.56 -7.84 17.84
N LEU A 239 -8.41 -7.13 18.58
CA LEU A 239 -9.82 -7.02 18.27
C LEU A 239 -10.01 -6.04 17.11
N PRO A 240 -11.00 -6.24 16.22
CA PRO A 240 -11.29 -5.33 15.11
C PRO A 240 -11.95 -4.01 15.55
N HIS A 241 -12.40 -3.92 16.81
CA HIS A 241 -13.03 -2.73 17.40
C HIS A 241 -12.64 -2.57 18.87
N ASN A 242 -12.67 -1.33 19.36
CA ASN A 242 -12.55 -1.06 20.79
C ASN A 242 -13.82 -1.55 21.51
N VAL A 243 -13.65 -2.37 22.54
CA VAL A 243 -14.75 -2.85 23.37
C VAL A 243 -14.70 -2.23 24.75
N ARG A 244 -15.88 -1.77 25.20
CA ARG A 244 -16.15 -1.29 26.54
C ARG A 244 -17.44 -1.88 27.06
N GLY A 245 -17.49 -2.18 28.36
CA GLY A 245 -18.64 -2.79 29.00
C GLY A 245 -18.75 -4.30 28.73
N PRO A 246 -19.86 -4.94 29.14
CA PRO A 246 -19.99 -6.40 29.13
C PRO A 246 -19.86 -7.00 27.73
N VAL A 247 -18.95 -7.96 27.55
CA VAL A 247 -18.71 -8.66 26.29
C VAL A 247 -18.46 -10.14 26.55
N THR A 248 -19.04 -10.98 25.70
CA THR A 248 -18.80 -12.41 25.65
C THR A 248 -17.90 -12.72 24.46
N ILE A 249 -16.75 -13.31 24.72
CA ILE A 249 -15.78 -13.75 23.73
C ILE A 249 -15.74 -15.28 23.74
N GLU A 250 -15.97 -15.90 22.60
CA GLU A 250 -15.80 -17.33 22.39
C GLU A 250 -14.52 -17.57 21.58
N LEU A 251 -13.66 -18.47 22.05
CA LEU A 251 -12.41 -18.84 21.38
C LEU A 251 -12.37 -20.35 21.18
N GLU A 252 -12.15 -20.79 19.94
CA GLU A 252 -11.82 -22.20 19.66
C GLU A 252 -10.32 -22.41 19.81
N LEU A 253 -9.92 -23.13 20.86
CA LEU A 253 -8.52 -23.28 21.29
C LEU A 253 -8.12 -24.75 21.41
N VAL A 254 -6.83 -25.02 21.24
CA VAL A 254 -6.20 -26.32 21.48
C VAL A 254 -4.85 -26.12 22.16
N ALA A 255 -4.55 -26.88 23.22
CA ALA A 255 -3.25 -26.80 23.89
C ALA A 255 -2.25 -27.80 23.31
N TYR A 256 -0.96 -27.48 23.44
CA TYR A 256 0.14 -28.36 23.08
C TYR A 256 1.06 -28.63 24.26
N GLY A 257 1.60 -29.86 24.32
CA GLY A 257 2.64 -30.25 25.28
C GLY A 257 2.20 -30.07 26.74
N THR A 258 3.03 -29.39 27.53
CA THR A 258 2.81 -29.16 28.96
C THR A 258 1.71 -28.12 29.26
N ASN A 259 1.13 -27.51 28.22
CA ASN A 259 -0.02 -26.62 28.36
C ASN A 259 -1.35 -27.37 28.42
N ILE A 260 -1.36 -28.66 28.08
CA ILE A 260 -2.56 -29.50 28.18
C ILE A 260 -2.89 -29.70 29.66
N ASP A 261 -4.16 -29.47 30.01
CA ASP A 261 -4.69 -29.57 31.37
C ASP A 261 -3.97 -28.66 32.38
N ARG A 262 -3.29 -27.63 31.89
CA ARG A 262 -2.61 -26.60 32.69
C ARG A 262 -3.43 -25.32 32.70
N GLU A 263 -3.44 -24.64 33.84
CA GLU A 263 -4.07 -23.33 33.95
C GLU A 263 -3.30 -22.28 33.12
N ILE A 264 -4.03 -21.65 32.20
CA ILE A 264 -3.56 -20.57 31.33
C ILE A 264 -4.45 -19.35 31.60
N THR A 265 -3.88 -18.16 31.47
CA THR A 265 -4.61 -16.91 31.67
C THR A 265 -4.90 -16.26 30.34
N VAL A 266 -6.16 -15.88 30.13
CA VAL A 266 -6.59 -14.98 29.04
C VAL A 266 -6.97 -13.63 29.62
N ALA A 267 -6.59 -12.55 28.96
CA ALA A 267 -6.81 -11.19 29.43
C ALA A 267 -7.42 -10.31 28.35
N LEU A 268 -8.27 -9.37 28.75
CA LEU A 268 -8.80 -8.30 27.91
C LEU A 268 -8.72 -6.98 28.69
N GLY A 269 -7.88 -6.05 28.23
CA GLY A 269 -7.57 -4.83 28.98
C GLY A 269 -6.94 -5.16 30.34
N SER A 270 -7.53 -4.67 31.43
CA SER A 270 -7.07 -4.97 32.80
C SER A 270 -7.68 -6.23 33.41
N GLU A 271 -8.65 -6.86 32.75
CA GLU A 271 -9.32 -8.06 33.25
C GLU A 271 -8.58 -9.32 32.81
N GLN A 272 -8.56 -10.32 33.69
CA GLN A 272 -7.91 -11.61 33.46
C GLN A 272 -8.82 -12.74 33.94
N LEU A 273 -8.89 -13.81 33.16
CA LEU A 273 -9.62 -15.02 33.46
C LEU A 273 -8.69 -16.23 33.29
N ALA A 274 -8.77 -17.18 34.20
CA ALA A 274 -8.05 -18.45 34.09
C ALA A 274 -8.92 -19.50 33.37
N PHE A 275 -8.29 -20.35 32.57
CA PHE A 275 -8.93 -21.51 31.94
C PHE A 275 -7.92 -22.64 31.75
N THR A 276 -8.45 -23.85 31.55
CA THR A 276 -7.65 -25.07 31.40
C THR A 276 -7.94 -25.68 30.02
N PRO A 277 -7.10 -25.44 29.01
CA PRO A 277 -7.29 -26.03 27.68
C PRO A 277 -6.83 -27.48 27.61
N ASN A 278 -7.43 -28.22 26.68
CA ASN A 278 -7.13 -29.63 26.44
C ASN A 278 -6.36 -29.84 25.11
N GLY A 279 -5.89 -31.06 24.84
CA GLY A 279 -5.10 -31.40 23.63
C GLY A 279 -5.89 -31.54 22.32
N LEU A 280 -7.21 -31.32 22.35
CA LEU A 280 -8.13 -31.31 21.22
C LEU A 280 -8.80 -29.94 21.10
N PRO A 281 -9.19 -29.52 19.88
CA PRO A 281 -9.92 -28.26 19.69
C PRO A 281 -11.22 -28.22 20.50
N GLN A 282 -11.38 -27.17 21.32
CA GLN A 282 -12.57 -26.92 22.13
C GLN A 282 -12.93 -25.43 22.14
N SER A 283 -14.22 -25.11 22.15
CA SER A 283 -14.72 -23.74 22.39
C SER A 283 -14.67 -23.38 23.87
N PHE A 284 -14.07 -22.24 24.17
CA PHE A 284 -14.06 -21.61 25.50
C PHE A 284 -14.80 -20.28 25.45
N THR A 285 -15.67 -20.03 26.43
CA THR A 285 -16.43 -18.78 26.53
C THR A 285 -15.93 -17.95 27.71
N PHE A 286 -15.55 -16.71 27.42
CA PHE A 286 -15.01 -15.74 28.35
C PHE A 286 -15.94 -14.54 28.43
N ASN A 287 -16.30 -14.13 29.65
CA ASN A 287 -17.15 -12.96 29.88
C ASN A 287 -16.30 -11.88 30.55
N PHE A 288 -16.11 -10.77 29.84
CA PHE A 288 -15.34 -9.62 30.31
C PHE A 288 -16.25 -8.40 30.46
N ASN A 289 -15.82 -7.41 31.24
CA ASN A 289 -16.51 -6.13 31.39
C ASN A 289 -15.54 -4.93 31.40
N PRO A 290 -14.71 -4.76 30.35
CA PRO A 290 -13.65 -3.75 30.32
C PRO A 290 -14.19 -2.35 30.66
N GLN A 291 -13.64 -1.76 31.72
CA GLN A 291 -14.05 -0.46 32.25
C GLN A 291 -13.53 0.71 31.40
N THR A 292 -12.40 0.48 30.73
CA THR A 292 -11.77 1.35 29.73
C THR A 292 -11.82 0.66 28.38
N ASP A 293 -11.57 1.40 27.31
CA ASP A 293 -11.48 0.79 25.97
C ASP A 293 -10.39 -0.28 25.96
N ALA A 294 -10.75 -1.47 25.49
CA ALA A 294 -9.86 -2.61 25.34
C ALA A 294 -9.96 -3.15 23.90
N ASP A 295 -8.83 -3.58 23.35
CA ASP A 295 -8.69 -3.94 21.94
C ASP A 295 -7.76 -5.15 21.73
N ILE A 296 -7.26 -5.77 22.80
CA ILE A 296 -6.32 -6.88 22.73
C ILE A 296 -6.73 -7.99 23.69
N ILE A 297 -6.86 -9.20 23.17
CA ILE A 297 -6.90 -10.42 23.95
C ILE A 297 -5.48 -10.95 24.10
N LYS A 298 -5.00 -11.15 25.33
CA LYS A 298 -3.66 -11.70 25.60
C LYS A 298 -3.74 -13.05 26.29
N PHE A 299 -2.90 -13.97 25.88
CA PHE A 299 -2.64 -15.19 26.63
C PHE A 299 -1.36 -15.02 27.43
N HIS A 300 -1.33 -15.56 28.64
CA HIS A 300 -0.14 -15.55 29.50
C HIS A 300 0.13 -16.97 30.02
N ASN A 301 1.35 -17.17 30.50
CA ASN A 301 1.81 -18.41 31.15
C ASN A 301 1.86 -19.64 30.23
N LEU A 302 1.99 -19.45 28.91
CA LEU A 302 2.24 -20.56 28.00
C LEU A 302 3.68 -21.04 28.14
N ASP A 303 3.84 -22.36 28.20
CA ASP A 303 5.12 -23.03 28.21
C ASP A 303 5.45 -23.53 26.82
N LEU A 304 6.59 -23.08 26.29
CA LEU A 304 7.04 -23.40 24.95
C LEU A 304 8.07 -24.53 24.92
N THR A 305 8.32 -25.19 26.06
CA THR A 305 9.27 -26.30 26.11
C THR A 305 8.79 -27.46 25.25
N HIS A 306 9.72 -28.02 24.45
CA HIS A 306 9.39 -29.15 23.57
C HIS A 306 9.02 -30.38 24.39
N ALA A 307 7.86 -30.97 24.05
CA ALA A 307 7.48 -32.27 24.59
C ALA A 307 8.52 -33.34 24.20
N PRO A 308 8.99 -34.18 25.14
CA PRO A 308 9.93 -35.25 24.83
C PRO A 308 9.40 -36.17 23.72
N GLY A 309 10.16 -36.31 22.63
CA GLY A 309 9.77 -37.16 21.49
C GLY A 309 8.82 -36.52 20.47
N ALA A 310 8.54 -35.22 20.58
CA ALA A 310 7.76 -34.48 19.61
C ALA A 310 8.37 -34.54 18.19
N ARG A 311 7.54 -34.81 17.19
CA ARG A 311 7.93 -34.72 15.76
C ARG A 311 7.92 -33.29 15.24
N ASP A 312 7.15 -32.41 15.88
CA ASP A 312 7.13 -30.99 15.55
C ASP A 312 8.24 -30.26 16.31
N HIS A 313 9.13 -29.61 15.56
CA HIS A 313 10.28 -28.88 16.07
C HIS A 313 9.98 -27.40 16.37
N ARG A 314 8.74 -26.95 16.18
CA ARG A 314 8.32 -25.58 16.52
C ARG A 314 8.10 -25.43 18.02
N SER A 315 8.35 -24.22 18.54
CA SER A 315 7.93 -23.82 19.87
C SER A 315 6.42 -23.56 19.87
N LEU A 316 5.62 -24.46 20.44
CA LEU A 316 4.16 -24.45 20.38
C LEU A 316 3.57 -24.33 21.78
N GLY A 317 2.67 -23.36 21.98
CA GLY A 317 1.94 -23.18 23.25
C GLY A 317 0.47 -23.55 23.14
N ILE A 318 -0.31 -22.66 22.51
CA ILE A 318 -1.73 -22.81 22.25
C ILE A 318 -2.03 -22.55 20.78
N GLY A 319 -2.98 -23.28 20.23
CA GLY A 319 -3.51 -23.13 18.91
C GLY A 319 -4.86 -22.42 18.95
N ILE A 320 -5.10 -21.51 18.01
CA ILE A 320 -6.36 -20.77 17.89
C ILE A 320 -6.95 -20.98 16.50
N LYS A 321 -8.23 -21.35 16.45
CA LYS A 321 -8.94 -21.61 15.19
C LYS A 321 -9.91 -20.49 14.83
N SER A 322 -10.66 -19.99 15.80
CA SER A 322 -11.64 -18.92 15.57
C SER A 322 -11.92 -18.13 16.83
N MET A 323 -12.50 -16.94 16.63
CA MET A 323 -13.02 -16.09 17.69
C MET A 323 -14.41 -15.60 17.32
N ALA A 324 -15.32 -15.57 18.28
CA ALA A 324 -16.58 -14.85 18.18
C ALA A 324 -16.73 -13.85 19.33
N MET A 325 -17.32 -12.69 19.05
CA MET A 325 -17.56 -11.63 20.02
C MET A 325 -19.00 -11.17 19.94
N ARG A 326 -19.70 -11.15 21.09
CA ARG A 326 -21.11 -10.75 21.19
C ARG A 326 -21.44 -10.16 22.56
N ARG A 327 -22.49 -9.35 22.65
CA ARG A 327 -22.97 -8.89 23.95
C ARG A 327 -23.58 -10.09 24.71
N PRO A 328 -23.47 -10.13 26.04
CA PRO A 328 -24.12 -11.17 26.84
C PRO A 328 -25.64 -11.18 26.59
N ASP A 329 -26.28 -12.35 26.67
CA ASP A 329 -27.70 -12.52 26.34
C ASP A 329 -28.64 -11.64 27.20
N ASN A 330 -28.20 -11.23 28.39
CA ASN A 330 -28.93 -10.37 29.32
C ASN A 330 -28.55 -8.88 29.22
N TYR A 331 -27.78 -8.48 28.22
CA TYR A 331 -27.34 -7.09 28.05
C TYR A 331 -28.50 -6.21 27.58
N GLN A 332 -29.00 -5.35 28.46
CA GLN A 332 -29.92 -4.27 28.09
C GLN A 332 -29.11 -3.01 27.80
N LYS A 333 -29.18 -2.55 26.55
CA LYS A 333 -28.59 -1.27 26.14
C LYS A 333 -29.32 -0.15 26.90
N GLU A 334 -28.62 0.61 27.74
CA GLU A 334 -29.22 1.77 28.40
C GLU A 334 -29.84 2.69 27.35
N SER A 335 -31.11 3.02 27.52
CA SER A 335 -31.89 3.84 26.60
C SER A 335 -31.53 5.33 26.68
N SER A 336 -30.26 5.67 26.58
CA SER A 336 -29.74 7.01 26.36
C SER A 336 -29.40 7.21 24.88
N GLY A 337 -30.32 6.85 23.97
CA GLY A 337 -29.96 6.92 22.55
C GLY A 337 -31.00 6.55 21.52
N ILE A 338 -32.31 6.55 21.79
CA ILE A 338 -33.29 6.35 20.70
C ILE A 338 -33.21 7.55 19.72
N PHE A 339 -32.98 8.76 20.22
CA PHE A 339 -32.62 9.90 19.37
C PHE A 339 -31.20 9.80 18.81
N ALA A 340 -30.24 9.23 19.55
CA ALA A 340 -28.85 9.12 19.08
C ALA A 340 -28.67 8.06 17.99
N SER A 341 -29.29 6.89 18.07
CA SER A 341 -29.22 5.82 17.06
C SER A 341 -30.05 6.13 15.81
N ALA A 342 -31.16 6.86 15.94
CA ALA A 342 -31.88 7.41 14.80
C ALA A 342 -31.08 8.55 14.15
N LEU A 343 -30.46 9.46 14.92
CA LEU A 343 -29.50 10.45 14.40
C LEU A 343 -28.19 9.82 13.93
N HIS A 344 -27.79 8.64 14.40
CA HIS A 344 -26.57 7.92 14.02
C HIS A 344 -26.82 7.02 12.83
N LYS A 345 -28.05 6.55 12.62
CA LYS A 345 -28.50 5.94 11.36
C LYS A 345 -28.74 7.01 10.31
N LEU A 346 -29.35 8.15 10.65
CA LEU A 346 -29.41 9.32 9.77
C LEU A 346 -28.02 9.91 9.52
N ARG A 347 -27.13 9.99 10.53
CA ARG A 347 -25.73 10.36 10.32
C ARG A 347 -25.03 9.31 9.50
N ALA A 348 -25.08 8.00 9.79
CA ALA A 348 -24.48 6.98 8.94
C ALA A 348 -24.97 7.06 7.49
N PHE A 349 -26.26 7.30 7.27
CA PHE A 349 -26.83 7.51 5.93
C PHE A 349 -26.46 8.85 5.28
N VAL A 350 -26.10 9.87 6.08
CA VAL A 350 -25.69 11.22 5.65
C VAL A 350 -24.15 11.36 5.64
N THR A 351 -23.40 10.54 6.37
CA THR A 351 -21.93 10.49 6.47
C THR A 351 -21.33 9.50 5.50
N ASP A 352 -22.07 8.45 5.08
CA ASP A 352 -21.76 7.73 3.84
C ASP A 352 -22.02 8.57 2.58
N LYS A 353 -22.62 9.76 2.72
CA LYS A 353 -22.85 10.73 1.64
C LYS A 353 -22.13 12.07 1.83
N LEU A 354 -21.25 12.21 2.84
CA LEU A 354 -20.45 13.41 3.04
C LEU A 354 -18.96 13.06 3.07
N PRO A 355 -18.15 13.46 2.08
CA PRO A 355 -16.71 13.33 2.16
C PRO A 355 -16.17 14.24 3.28
N GLY A 356 -15.28 13.72 4.12
CA GLY A 356 -14.47 14.56 5.02
C GLY A 356 -14.68 14.45 6.53
N ALA A 357 -15.09 13.30 7.10
CA ALA A 357 -14.91 13.07 8.54
C ALA A 357 -13.43 12.78 8.87
N HIS A 358 -12.58 13.80 8.78
CA HIS A 358 -11.17 13.70 9.13
C HIS A 358 -10.99 13.46 10.64
N PRO A 359 -9.98 12.67 11.06
CA PRO A 359 -9.62 12.62 12.46
C PRO A 359 -9.26 14.02 12.98
N THR A 360 -9.95 14.47 14.03
CA THR A 360 -9.77 15.77 14.68
C THR A 360 -8.48 15.89 15.50
N ASN A 361 -7.82 14.76 15.80
CA ASN A 361 -6.60 14.73 16.61
C ASN A 361 -5.33 14.84 15.76
N VAL A 362 -4.55 15.87 16.05
CA VAL A 362 -3.23 16.15 15.49
C VAL A 362 -2.18 15.45 16.34
N ASN A 363 -1.46 14.50 15.76
CA ASN A 363 -0.35 13.79 16.40
C ASN A 363 1.00 14.44 16.05
N ARG A 364 1.97 14.39 16.97
CA ARG A 364 3.30 14.96 16.76
C ARG A 364 4.32 13.88 16.38
N LEU A 365 4.68 13.83 15.11
CA LEU A 365 5.81 13.03 14.63
C LEU A 365 7.11 13.81 14.84
N GLN A 366 7.86 13.46 15.88
CA GLN A 366 9.21 13.99 16.10
C GLN A 366 10.22 13.12 15.34
N LEU A 367 11.04 13.71 14.48
CA LEU A 367 12.08 13.01 13.71
C LEU A 367 13.45 13.56 14.11
N GLN A 368 14.40 12.66 14.35
CA GLN A 368 15.78 12.97 14.75
C GLN A 368 16.77 11.99 14.13
N GLY A 369 18.03 12.39 14.04
CA GLY A 369 19.09 11.58 13.43
C GLY A 369 18.96 11.46 11.91
N ILE A 370 19.48 10.37 11.34
CA ILE A 370 19.35 10.04 9.93
C ILE A 370 18.02 9.35 9.69
N VAL A 371 17.18 10.01 8.90
CA VAL A 371 15.80 9.58 8.64
C VAL A 371 15.71 8.90 7.28
N TYR A 372 15.16 7.71 7.25
CA TYR A 372 14.80 6.95 6.06
C TYR A 372 13.30 6.94 5.94
N SER A 373 12.77 7.11 4.73
CA SER A 373 11.32 7.05 4.51
C SER A 373 10.97 6.17 3.34
N THR A 374 9.82 5.51 3.44
CA THR A 374 9.18 4.79 2.34
C THR A 374 7.68 5.01 2.40
N VAL A 375 7.04 5.04 1.23
CA VAL A 375 5.59 5.25 1.07
C VAL A 375 5.05 4.09 0.26
N LEU A 376 4.16 3.29 0.83
CA LEU A 376 3.72 2.05 0.22
C LEU A 376 2.35 1.60 0.70
N ASN A 377 1.69 0.78 -0.12
CA ASN A 377 0.52 0.03 0.29
C ASN A 377 0.99 -1.29 0.94
N PRO A 378 0.73 -1.53 2.23
CA PRO A 378 1.22 -2.72 2.92
C PRO A 378 0.61 -4.05 2.44
N GLN A 379 -0.59 -4.05 1.85
CA GLN A 379 -1.20 -5.27 1.28
C GLN A 379 -0.65 -5.63 -0.10
N ASP A 380 0.03 -4.69 -0.76
CA ASP A 380 0.67 -4.97 -2.03
C ASP A 380 1.97 -5.72 -1.77
N GLY A 381 1.90 -7.05 -1.79
CA GLY A 381 3.04 -7.94 -1.52
C GLY A 381 4.26 -7.67 -2.41
N ARG A 382 4.10 -6.97 -3.53
CA ARG A 382 5.23 -6.56 -4.39
C ARG A 382 6.10 -5.49 -3.74
N LYS A 383 5.61 -4.72 -2.77
CA LYS A 383 6.36 -3.62 -2.13
C LYS A 383 7.44 -4.11 -1.18
N ASN A 384 7.38 -5.38 -0.76
CA ASN A 384 8.41 -6.06 0.03
C ASN A 384 8.90 -5.24 1.26
N TRP A 385 7.94 -4.66 1.99
CA TRP A 385 8.23 -3.76 3.10
C TRP A 385 8.81 -4.48 4.33
N GLU A 386 8.62 -5.79 4.42
CA GLU A 386 9.20 -6.64 5.46
C GLU A 386 10.74 -6.62 5.40
N ASP A 387 11.31 -6.73 4.19
CA ASP A 387 12.77 -6.63 3.98
C ASP A 387 13.30 -5.24 4.34
N ILE A 388 12.54 -4.17 4.07
CA ILE A 388 12.90 -2.80 4.49
C ILE A 388 13.08 -2.75 6.00
N VAL A 389 12.09 -3.25 6.75
CA VAL A 389 12.11 -3.21 8.23
C VAL A 389 13.22 -4.10 8.79
N THR A 390 13.33 -5.34 8.32
CA THR A 390 14.29 -6.30 8.85
C THR A 390 15.74 -5.89 8.53
N ALA A 391 16.03 -5.48 7.28
CA ALA A 391 17.36 -5.02 6.90
C ALA A 391 17.76 -3.74 7.65
N PHE A 392 16.82 -2.81 7.85
CA PHE A 392 17.04 -1.60 8.64
C PHE A 392 17.39 -1.93 10.10
N CYS A 393 16.58 -2.76 10.76
CA CYS A 393 16.82 -3.15 12.15
C CYS A 393 18.13 -3.92 12.33
N TRP A 394 18.52 -4.75 11.36
CA TRP A 394 19.81 -5.43 11.38
C TRP A 394 21.00 -4.50 11.11
N ALA A 395 20.86 -3.56 10.18
CA ALA A 395 21.89 -2.57 9.87
C ALA A 395 22.18 -1.65 11.06
N PHE A 396 21.13 -1.25 11.79
CA PHE A 396 21.20 -0.24 12.85
C PHE A 396 20.83 -0.78 14.24
N ARG A 397 21.06 -2.07 14.48
CA ARG A 397 20.73 -2.74 15.74
C ARG A 397 21.24 -2.00 16.97
N GLU A 398 22.44 -1.43 16.89
CA GLU A 398 23.08 -0.69 18.00
C GLU A 398 23.06 0.84 17.82
N GLU A 399 22.37 1.37 16.81
CA GLU A 399 22.41 2.79 16.45
C GLU A 399 21.07 3.49 16.73
N GLU A 400 21.04 4.36 17.74
CA GLU A 400 19.84 5.10 18.15
C GLU A 400 19.49 6.29 17.24
N ASN A 401 20.47 6.79 16.46
CA ASN A 401 20.31 7.94 15.57
C ASN A 401 19.81 7.56 14.17
N ALA A 402 19.37 6.31 13.94
CA ALA A 402 18.70 5.92 12.72
C ALA A 402 17.18 5.83 12.95
N THR A 403 16.40 6.52 12.11
CA THR A 403 14.92 6.47 12.14
C THR A 403 14.38 6.02 10.77
N LEU A 404 13.56 4.98 10.73
CA LEU A 404 12.79 4.55 9.55
C LEU A 404 11.33 4.98 9.70
N VAL A 405 10.80 5.71 8.72
CA VAL A 405 9.41 6.12 8.61
C VAL A 405 8.71 5.29 7.53
N LEU A 406 7.71 4.49 7.93
CA LEU A 406 6.87 3.72 7.04
C LEU A 406 5.54 4.47 6.84
N LYS A 407 5.38 5.17 5.72
CA LYS A 407 4.09 5.80 5.39
C LYS A 407 3.19 4.75 4.73
N MET A 408 2.29 4.17 5.52
CA MET A 408 1.35 3.15 5.06
C MET A 408 0.14 3.82 4.38
N THR A 409 -0.10 3.47 3.11
CA THR A 409 -1.22 3.97 2.29
C THR A 409 -2.30 2.90 2.15
N HIS A 410 -3.07 2.71 3.23
CA HIS A 410 -4.25 1.85 3.26
C HIS A 410 -5.27 2.41 4.24
N HIS A 411 -6.57 2.21 3.99
CA HIS A 411 -7.63 2.69 4.88
C HIS A 411 -7.76 1.81 6.13
N ASN A 412 -7.64 0.48 5.97
CA ASN A 412 -7.68 -0.48 7.06
C ASN A 412 -6.31 -0.66 7.73
N LEU A 413 -6.26 -0.44 9.05
CA LEU A 413 -5.09 -0.58 9.91
C LEU A 413 -4.62 -2.04 10.08
N THR A 414 -5.56 -2.99 10.13
CA THR A 414 -5.27 -4.39 10.45
C THR A 414 -4.34 -5.02 9.42
N THR A 415 -4.29 -4.45 8.21
CA THR A 415 -3.49 -4.91 7.06
C THR A 415 -1.97 -4.92 7.24
N PHE A 416 -1.44 -4.27 8.29
CA PHE A 416 0.00 -4.23 8.51
C PHE A 416 0.42 -4.25 9.98
N LEU A 417 -0.46 -3.85 10.90
CA LEU A 417 -0.08 -3.61 12.28
C LEU A 417 0.39 -4.90 12.98
N GLY A 418 -0.36 -5.99 12.85
CA GLY A 418 0.02 -7.28 13.45
C GLY A 418 1.38 -7.76 12.94
N LYS A 419 1.55 -7.75 11.61
CA LYS A 419 2.82 -8.08 10.96
C LYS A 419 3.98 -7.18 11.40
N LEU A 420 3.78 -5.86 11.48
CA LEU A 420 4.82 -4.91 11.91
C LEU A 420 5.28 -5.20 13.34
N LEU A 421 4.34 -5.49 14.25
CA LEU A 421 4.64 -5.84 15.64
C LEU A 421 5.34 -7.19 15.76
N LEU A 422 4.97 -8.16 14.92
CA LEU A 422 5.70 -9.42 14.78
C LEU A 422 7.16 -9.18 14.35
N LEU A 423 7.39 -8.31 13.35
CA LEU A 423 8.74 -7.96 12.92
C LEU A 423 9.54 -7.29 14.05
N TYR A 424 8.93 -6.39 14.82
CA TYR A 424 9.59 -5.79 15.98
C TYR A 424 10.03 -6.83 17.01
N SER A 425 9.16 -7.80 17.30
CA SER A 425 9.49 -8.92 18.19
C SER A 425 10.66 -9.75 17.65
N GLN A 426 10.61 -10.13 16.36
CA GLN A 426 11.66 -10.93 15.71
C GLN A 426 13.01 -10.21 15.63
N MET A 427 12.99 -8.89 15.47
CA MET A 427 14.21 -8.09 15.34
C MET A 427 14.82 -7.68 16.68
N SER A 428 14.10 -7.84 17.79
CA SER A 428 14.57 -7.45 19.12
C SER A 428 15.84 -8.21 19.56
N PRO A 429 16.74 -7.60 20.35
CA PRO A 429 16.78 -6.17 20.72
C PRO A 429 17.38 -5.31 19.60
N PHE A 430 16.81 -4.12 19.36
CA PHE A 430 17.36 -3.11 18.45
C PHE A 430 17.17 -1.70 19.03
N LYS A 431 18.14 -0.80 18.81
CA LYS A 431 18.16 0.60 19.30
C LYS A 431 17.66 1.62 18.28
N CYS A 432 17.73 1.29 16.98
CA CYS A 432 17.17 2.15 15.94
C CYS A 432 15.66 2.30 16.11
N ARG A 433 15.10 3.33 15.48
CA ARG A 433 13.68 3.63 15.58
C ARG A 433 12.96 3.32 14.28
N VAL A 434 11.87 2.58 14.36
CA VAL A 434 10.91 2.41 13.27
C VAL A 434 9.58 3.03 13.67
N VAL A 435 8.99 3.85 12.80
CA VAL A 435 7.69 4.49 13.01
C VAL A 435 6.81 4.33 11.77
N ALA A 436 5.66 3.68 11.93
CA ALA A 436 4.63 3.65 10.89
C ALA A 436 3.64 4.81 11.05
N VAL A 437 3.33 5.46 9.94
CA VAL A 437 2.40 6.59 9.85
C VAL A 437 1.21 6.15 9.01
N HIS A 438 0.04 5.99 9.65
CA HIS A 438 -1.19 5.50 9.03
C HIS A 438 -2.26 6.60 8.93
N GLY A 439 -2.95 6.69 7.80
CA GLY A 439 -3.90 7.77 7.49
C GLY A 439 -3.37 8.81 6.51
N PHE A 440 -4.21 9.74 6.06
CA PHE A 440 -3.85 10.72 5.04
C PHE A 440 -2.88 11.78 5.59
N LEU A 441 -1.85 12.13 4.82
CA LEU A 441 -1.02 13.32 5.07
C LEU A 441 -1.44 14.39 4.06
N THR A 442 -1.65 15.62 4.53
CA THR A 442 -1.84 16.75 3.61
C THR A 442 -0.57 17.00 2.80
N ASP A 443 -0.68 17.74 1.70
CA ASP A 443 0.48 18.08 0.85
C ASP A 443 1.59 18.77 1.65
N GLU A 444 1.23 19.63 2.61
CA GLU A 444 2.20 20.29 3.51
C GLU A 444 2.87 19.30 4.46
N GLN A 445 2.11 18.36 5.02
CA GLN A 445 2.64 17.32 5.92
C GLN A 445 3.54 16.34 5.17
N TYR A 446 3.17 15.97 3.96
CA TYR A 446 3.96 15.12 3.08
C TYR A 446 5.26 15.82 2.65
N GLN A 447 5.18 17.11 2.30
CA GLN A 447 6.37 17.92 2.03
C GLN A 447 7.27 18.07 3.26
N ALA A 448 6.70 18.22 4.46
CA ALA A 448 7.46 18.25 5.70
C ALA A 448 8.18 16.92 5.98
N LEU A 449 7.56 15.78 5.66
CA LEU A 449 8.18 14.46 5.75
C LEU A 449 9.35 14.34 4.76
N MET A 450 9.17 14.73 3.49
CA MET A 450 10.25 14.75 2.50
C MET A 450 11.42 15.63 2.97
N ASN A 451 11.14 16.86 3.42
CA ASN A 451 12.16 17.78 3.93
C ASN A 451 12.97 17.19 5.11
N SER A 452 12.35 16.30 5.89
CA SER A 452 12.97 15.62 7.04
C SER A 452 13.74 14.34 6.68
N THR A 453 13.55 13.80 5.46
CA THR A 453 14.05 12.49 5.05
C THR A 453 15.42 12.56 4.39
N HIS A 454 16.39 11.80 4.87
CA HIS A 454 17.77 11.79 4.36
C HIS A 454 17.93 10.84 3.16
N PHE A 455 17.28 9.68 3.19
CA PHE A 455 17.23 8.72 2.09
C PHE A 455 15.81 8.17 1.92
N VAL A 456 15.38 8.01 0.68
CA VAL A 456 14.13 7.31 0.36
C VAL A 456 14.45 5.84 0.04
N VAL A 457 13.64 4.92 0.52
CA VAL A 457 13.89 3.47 0.37
C VAL A 457 12.79 2.80 -0.43
N ASN A 458 13.21 1.98 -1.39
CA ASN A 458 12.35 1.08 -2.15
C ASN A 458 12.99 -0.32 -2.20
N SER A 459 12.20 -1.35 -1.97
CA SER A 459 12.59 -2.77 -2.12
C SER A 459 11.57 -3.53 -2.98
N SER A 460 10.79 -2.83 -3.81
CA SER A 460 9.73 -3.44 -4.57
C SER A 460 10.27 -4.51 -5.51
N HIS A 461 9.54 -5.61 -5.68
CA HIS A 461 9.84 -6.66 -6.64
C HIS A 461 9.67 -6.20 -8.09
N CYS A 462 8.75 -5.26 -8.31
CA CYS A 462 8.54 -4.60 -9.58
C CYS A 462 7.74 -3.30 -9.36
N GLU A 463 8.00 -2.31 -10.21
CA GLU A 463 7.27 -1.03 -10.23
C GLU A 463 7.01 -0.59 -11.66
N GLY A 464 5.80 -0.08 -11.92
CA GLY A 464 5.43 0.52 -13.20
C GLY A 464 6.02 1.92 -13.39
N GLN A 465 6.29 2.61 -12.28
CA GLN A 465 7.04 3.88 -12.24
C GLN A 465 7.58 4.20 -10.83
N CYS A 466 6.82 3.87 -9.76
CA CYS A 466 7.07 4.24 -8.36
C CYS A 466 7.07 5.76 -8.09
N LEU A 467 5.89 6.38 -8.22
CA LEU A 467 5.73 7.82 -8.04
C LEU A 467 6.29 8.37 -6.71
N PRO A 468 6.06 7.76 -5.53
CA PRO A 468 6.63 8.28 -4.28
C PRO A 468 8.16 8.29 -4.27
N LEU A 469 8.82 7.30 -4.87
CA LEU A 469 10.28 7.27 -4.97
C LEU A 469 10.78 8.48 -5.77
N MET A 470 10.16 8.74 -6.92
CA MET A 470 10.52 9.86 -7.78
C MET A 470 10.25 11.22 -7.11
N GLU A 471 9.16 11.37 -6.37
CA GLU A 471 8.85 12.61 -5.64
C GLU A 471 9.96 12.96 -4.65
N PHE A 472 10.42 12.01 -3.84
CA PHE A 472 11.53 12.23 -2.91
C PHE A 472 12.83 12.59 -3.65
N MET A 473 13.14 11.87 -4.74
CA MET A 473 14.32 12.16 -5.57
C MET A 473 14.27 13.55 -6.23
N GLY A 474 13.09 13.99 -6.69
CA GLY A 474 12.86 15.33 -7.24
C GLY A 474 13.09 16.43 -6.21
N GLN A 475 12.85 16.14 -4.92
CA GLN A 475 13.20 17.02 -3.79
C GLN A 475 14.70 16.94 -3.40
N GLY A 476 15.49 16.12 -4.09
CA GLY A 476 16.92 15.94 -3.87
C GLY A 476 17.25 15.00 -2.72
N ILE A 477 16.39 14.01 -2.47
CA ILE A 477 16.62 12.95 -1.49
C ILE A 477 17.14 11.72 -2.26
N PRO A 478 18.39 11.30 -2.06
CA PRO A 478 18.93 10.11 -2.73
C PRO A 478 18.16 8.83 -2.36
N ALA A 479 18.19 7.86 -3.28
CA ALA A 479 17.48 6.61 -3.11
C ALA A 479 18.38 5.47 -2.60
N ILE A 480 17.78 4.55 -1.85
CA ILE A 480 18.21 3.16 -1.70
C ILE A 480 17.15 2.34 -2.43
N ALA A 481 17.47 1.84 -3.62
CA ALA A 481 16.48 1.23 -4.49
C ALA A 481 17.09 0.18 -5.42
N PRO A 482 16.31 -0.81 -5.86
CA PRO A 482 16.71 -1.70 -6.93
C PRO A 482 16.72 -0.98 -8.29
N ARG A 483 17.51 -1.50 -9.22
CA ARG A 483 17.63 -0.99 -10.59
C ARG A 483 17.06 -2.00 -11.59
N HIS A 484 15.73 -2.07 -11.63
CA HIS A 484 14.97 -2.99 -12.49
C HIS A 484 13.61 -2.36 -12.85
N THR A 485 12.89 -2.97 -13.80
CA THR A 485 11.59 -2.46 -14.30
C THR A 485 11.65 -0.96 -14.63
N ALA A 486 10.59 -0.19 -14.39
CA ALA A 486 10.55 1.24 -14.63
C ALA A 486 11.59 2.07 -13.86
N MET A 487 12.16 1.55 -12.77
CA MET A 487 13.22 2.27 -12.04
C MET A 487 14.49 2.41 -12.90
N LEU A 488 14.68 1.58 -13.94
CA LEU A 488 15.78 1.74 -14.90
C LEU A 488 15.80 3.11 -15.58
N ASP A 489 14.64 3.76 -15.70
CA ASP A 489 14.49 5.03 -16.42
C ASP A 489 15.10 6.22 -15.65
N TYR A 490 15.32 6.09 -14.33
CA TYR A 490 15.78 7.19 -13.49
C TYR A 490 16.74 6.80 -12.35
N ILE A 491 16.94 5.52 -12.04
CA ILE A 491 17.89 5.03 -11.04
C ILE A 491 19.20 4.59 -11.67
N ASP A 492 20.31 5.15 -11.16
CA ASP A 492 21.68 4.73 -11.46
C ASP A 492 22.60 4.88 -10.23
N ASP A 493 23.85 4.44 -10.38
CA ASP A 493 24.89 4.50 -9.35
C ASP A 493 25.33 5.92 -8.98
N THR A 494 24.95 6.92 -9.77
CA THR A 494 25.26 8.33 -9.51
C THR A 494 24.22 9.01 -8.63
N ASN A 495 23.02 8.44 -8.50
CA ASN A 495 21.90 9.01 -7.77
C ASN A 495 21.33 8.13 -6.65
N ALA A 496 21.68 6.83 -6.63
CA ALA A 496 21.15 5.87 -5.67
C ALA A 496 22.22 4.88 -5.18
N LEU A 497 21.97 4.30 -4.01
CA LEU A 497 22.64 3.09 -3.57
C LEU A 497 21.84 1.89 -4.09
N ILE A 498 22.45 1.13 -4.99
CA ILE A 498 21.74 0.08 -5.72
C ILE A 498 21.57 -1.17 -4.87
N VAL A 499 20.30 -1.53 -4.65
CA VAL A 499 19.92 -2.81 -4.06
C VAL A 499 19.92 -3.86 -5.17
N LYS A 500 20.66 -4.94 -4.98
CA LYS A 500 20.73 -6.02 -5.98
C LYS A 500 19.41 -6.78 -6.02
N SER A 501 19.10 -7.32 -7.19
CA SER A 501 17.92 -8.16 -7.38
C SER A 501 18.16 -9.22 -8.45
N SER A 502 17.33 -10.25 -8.47
CA SER A 502 17.38 -11.34 -9.45
C SER A 502 15.97 -11.74 -9.89
N GLN A 503 15.82 -12.18 -11.14
CA GLN A 503 14.50 -12.53 -11.67
C GLN A 503 13.98 -13.85 -11.07
N TYR A 504 12.67 -13.95 -10.89
CA TYR A 504 11.98 -15.20 -10.57
C TYR A 504 10.65 -15.32 -11.35
N PRO A 505 10.21 -16.54 -11.70
CA PRO A 505 8.93 -16.76 -12.39
C PRO A 505 7.71 -16.45 -11.51
N THR A 506 6.69 -15.84 -12.10
CA THR A 506 5.41 -15.54 -11.44
C THR A 506 4.25 -15.55 -12.46
N PHE A 507 3.03 -15.33 -11.97
CA PHE A 507 1.82 -15.14 -12.75
C PHE A 507 1.54 -13.66 -13.02
N TRP A 508 0.76 -13.36 -14.06
CA TRP A 508 0.24 -12.02 -14.29
C TRP A 508 -0.74 -11.64 -13.18
N PRO A 509 -0.70 -10.41 -12.63
CA PRO A 509 -1.56 -10.04 -11.50
C PRO A 509 -3.06 -10.23 -11.72
N ILE A 510 -3.51 -10.11 -12.97
CA ILE A 510 -4.92 -10.27 -13.35
C ILE A 510 -5.33 -11.73 -13.57
N ASP A 511 -4.38 -12.66 -13.66
CA ASP A 511 -4.67 -14.07 -13.91
C ASP A 511 -5.01 -14.79 -12.61
N GLU A 512 -6.32 -14.92 -12.36
CA GLU A 512 -6.90 -15.62 -11.21
C GLU A 512 -6.47 -17.09 -11.12
N ARG A 513 -6.08 -17.72 -12.24
CA ARG A 513 -5.57 -19.10 -12.27
C ARG A 513 -4.16 -19.21 -11.71
N ARG A 514 -3.46 -18.07 -11.57
CA ARG A 514 -2.06 -17.96 -11.15
C ARG A 514 -1.11 -18.80 -12.01
N ALA A 515 -1.35 -18.85 -13.32
CA ALA A 515 -0.47 -19.55 -14.25
C ALA A 515 0.88 -18.81 -14.35
N ILE A 516 1.99 -19.52 -14.14
CA ILE A 516 3.33 -18.94 -14.24
C ILE A 516 3.63 -18.62 -15.72
N ARG A 517 3.64 -17.33 -16.06
CA ARG A 517 3.71 -16.80 -17.44
C ARG A 517 4.60 -15.58 -17.59
N THR A 518 5.09 -15.03 -16.49
CA THR A 518 5.89 -13.81 -16.50
C THR A 518 6.99 -13.86 -15.45
N LEU A 519 7.87 -12.86 -15.44
CA LEU A 519 8.94 -12.73 -14.45
C LEU A 519 8.74 -11.47 -13.60
N CYS A 520 9.18 -11.57 -12.36
CA CYS A 520 9.33 -10.48 -11.40
C CYS A 520 10.72 -10.54 -10.77
N TYR A 521 11.05 -9.71 -9.78
CA TYR A 521 12.38 -9.71 -9.17
C TYR A 521 12.35 -9.91 -7.67
N ARG A 522 13.28 -10.73 -7.17
CA ARG A 522 13.56 -10.91 -5.76
C ARG A 522 14.71 -10.00 -5.35
N ILE A 523 14.52 -9.29 -4.24
CA ILE A 523 15.55 -8.44 -3.66
C ILE A 523 16.61 -9.28 -2.95
N ASP A 524 17.87 -8.88 -3.11
CA ASP A 524 18.97 -9.39 -2.29
C ASP A 524 19.01 -8.63 -0.96
N TRP A 525 18.49 -9.27 0.09
CA TRP A 525 18.37 -8.70 1.42
C TRP A 525 19.69 -8.13 1.96
N ASN A 526 20.81 -8.83 1.72
CA ASN A 526 22.11 -8.40 2.20
C ASN A 526 22.56 -7.07 1.57
N SER A 527 22.34 -6.89 0.26
CA SER A 527 22.64 -5.63 -0.41
C SER A 527 21.80 -4.47 0.09
N LEU A 528 20.55 -4.70 0.50
CA LEU A 528 19.70 -3.68 1.13
C LEU A 528 20.27 -3.26 2.50
N MET A 529 20.66 -4.24 3.32
CA MET A 529 21.28 -3.99 4.63
C MET A 529 22.62 -3.23 4.48
N GLU A 530 23.47 -3.61 3.51
CA GLU A 530 24.73 -2.90 3.25
C GLU A 530 24.49 -1.49 2.69
N ALA A 531 23.50 -1.30 1.82
CA ALA A 531 23.12 0.03 1.34
C ALA A 531 22.65 0.96 2.48
N TYR A 532 21.96 0.41 3.48
CA TYR A 532 21.67 1.16 4.71
C TYR A 532 22.95 1.58 5.44
N ARG A 533 23.88 0.67 5.69
CA ARG A 533 25.15 1.02 6.37
C ARG A 533 25.93 2.08 5.61
N GLU A 534 26.05 1.94 4.29
CA GLU A 534 26.75 2.91 3.45
C GLU A 534 26.06 4.27 3.43
N SER A 535 24.73 4.32 3.27
CA SER A 535 23.97 5.57 3.31
C SER A 535 24.13 6.35 4.63
N PHE A 536 24.19 5.64 5.76
CA PHE A 536 24.38 6.25 7.07
C PHE A 536 25.76 6.90 7.19
N ASP A 537 26.81 6.19 6.77
CA ASP A 537 28.17 6.74 6.71
C ASP A 537 28.25 7.95 5.76
N ILE A 538 27.59 7.87 4.59
CA ILE A 538 27.50 9.01 3.66
C ILE A 538 26.85 10.23 4.32
N ALA A 539 25.74 10.04 5.01
CA ALA A 539 25.01 11.13 5.66
C ALA A 539 25.83 11.80 6.78
N MET A 540 26.55 10.98 7.55
CA MET A 540 27.30 11.41 8.72
C MET A 540 28.66 12.02 8.34
N ASN A 541 29.40 11.34 7.46
CA ASN A 541 30.83 11.55 7.28
C ASN A 541 31.22 12.04 5.87
N GLN A 542 30.34 11.93 4.87
CA GLN A 542 30.66 12.24 3.47
C GLN A 542 29.73 13.28 2.82
N PRO A 543 29.71 14.54 3.30
CA PRO A 543 28.80 15.57 2.78
C PRO A 543 28.99 15.88 1.29
N GLY A 544 30.21 15.71 0.75
CA GLY A 544 30.49 15.85 -0.68
C GLY A 544 29.80 14.78 -1.53
N LYS A 545 29.90 13.51 -1.12
CA LYS A 545 29.22 12.38 -1.79
C LYS A 545 27.70 12.53 -1.70
N TYR A 546 27.17 12.88 -0.53
CA TYR A 546 25.74 13.14 -0.36
C TYR A 546 25.23 14.28 -1.27
N LYS A 547 25.99 15.38 -1.38
CA LYS A 547 25.65 16.50 -2.28
C LYS A 547 25.65 16.07 -3.76
N SER A 548 26.58 15.20 -4.16
CA SER A 548 26.62 14.64 -5.51
C SER A 548 25.37 13.80 -5.80
N LEU A 549 25.07 12.81 -4.94
CA LEU A 549 23.88 11.96 -5.06
C LEU A 549 22.59 12.78 -5.18
N ARG A 550 22.47 13.81 -4.34
CA ARG A 550 21.33 14.74 -4.36
C ARG A 550 21.18 15.44 -5.71
N ASN A 551 22.27 16.03 -6.22
CA ASN A 551 22.21 16.77 -7.49
C ASN A 551 21.90 15.85 -8.68
N SER A 552 22.44 14.62 -8.67
CA SER A 552 22.13 13.61 -9.67
C SER A 552 20.67 13.15 -9.59
N SER A 553 20.11 12.99 -8.37
CA SER A 553 18.70 12.64 -8.17
C SER A 553 17.76 13.68 -8.80
N ILE A 554 17.97 14.96 -8.49
CA ILE A 554 17.18 16.07 -9.06
C ILE A 554 17.28 16.06 -10.60
N ARG A 555 18.50 15.95 -11.12
CA ARG A 555 18.75 15.96 -12.56
C ARG A 555 18.07 14.80 -13.27
N SER A 556 18.19 13.59 -12.74
CA SER A 556 17.60 12.38 -13.31
C SER A 556 16.08 12.50 -13.41
N ILE A 557 15.42 12.95 -12.34
CA ILE A 557 13.97 13.15 -12.32
C ILE A 557 13.55 14.28 -13.28
N GLU A 558 14.26 15.41 -13.30
CA GLU A 558 13.94 16.52 -14.22
C GLU A 558 14.03 16.09 -15.68
N GLN A 559 15.03 15.27 -16.03
CA GLN A 559 15.24 14.78 -17.40
C GLN A 559 14.24 13.69 -17.81
N SER A 560 13.86 12.80 -16.89
CA SER A 560 12.96 11.69 -17.18
C SER A 560 11.49 12.11 -17.10
N ALA A 561 11.10 12.84 -16.05
CA ALA A 561 9.70 13.10 -15.68
C ALA A 561 9.42 14.53 -15.19
N GLY A 562 10.30 15.50 -15.47
CA GLY A 562 10.03 16.91 -15.18
C GLY A 562 8.79 17.41 -15.92
N GLN A 563 8.08 18.38 -15.33
CA GLN A 563 6.81 18.92 -15.85
C GLN A 563 6.89 19.33 -17.33
N GLU A 564 7.96 20.04 -17.72
CA GLU A 564 8.15 20.49 -19.10
C GLU A 564 8.50 19.36 -20.07
N VAL A 565 9.19 18.32 -19.60
CA VAL A 565 9.49 17.13 -20.42
C VAL A 565 8.20 16.39 -20.74
N VAL A 566 7.38 16.14 -19.72
CA VAL A 566 6.07 15.48 -19.86
C VAL A 566 5.14 16.31 -20.75
N TYR A 567 5.05 17.62 -20.53
CA TYR A 567 4.24 18.50 -21.37
C TYR A 567 4.62 18.42 -22.86
N LYS A 568 5.92 18.49 -23.19
CA LYS A 568 6.38 18.43 -24.58
C LYS A 568 6.09 17.08 -25.25
N LYS A 569 6.34 15.97 -24.54
CA LYS A 569 6.03 14.61 -25.02
C LYS A 569 4.51 14.45 -25.24
N MET A 570 3.70 14.88 -24.28
CA MET A 570 2.25 14.82 -24.35
C MET A 570 1.72 15.66 -25.53
N LYS A 571 2.22 16.89 -25.69
CA LYS A 571 1.87 17.76 -26.81
C LYS A 571 2.12 17.08 -28.15
N HIS A 572 3.33 16.55 -28.34
CA HIS A 572 3.72 15.90 -29.59
C HIS A 572 2.81 14.71 -29.91
N TYR A 573 2.54 13.86 -28.91
CA TYR A 573 1.68 12.70 -29.07
C TYR A 573 0.22 13.10 -29.38
N PHE A 574 -0.28 14.15 -28.75
CA PHE A 574 -1.66 14.64 -28.96
C PHE A 574 -1.83 15.26 -30.34
N ASP A 575 -0.83 16.02 -30.82
CA ASP A 575 -0.83 16.64 -32.14
C ASP A 575 -0.93 15.59 -33.27
N THR A 576 -0.40 14.38 -33.06
CA THR A 576 -0.43 13.29 -34.06
C THR A 576 -1.59 12.32 -33.91
N THR A 577 -2.29 12.32 -32.77
CA THR A 577 -3.31 11.31 -32.44
C THR A 577 -4.72 11.86 -32.42
N ALA A 578 -4.89 13.14 -32.05
CA ALA A 578 -6.21 13.75 -32.01
C ALA A 578 -6.77 13.97 -33.43
N THR A 579 -8.05 13.65 -33.63
CA THR A 579 -8.72 13.80 -34.93
C THR A 579 -10.00 14.60 -34.80
N LYS A 580 -10.53 15.08 -35.92
CA LYS A 580 -11.83 15.75 -36.00
C LYS A 580 -12.88 14.78 -36.52
N ALA A 581 -14.11 14.86 -36.00
CA ALA A 581 -15.19 13.99 -36.50
C ALA A 581 -15.49 14.27 -37.98
N SER A 582 -15.39 15.53 -38.42
CA SER A 582 -15.58 15.90 -39.83
C SER A 582 -14.57 15.27 -40.79
N ASP A 583 -13.35 15.00 -40.33
CA ASP A 583 -12.33 14.30 -41.13
C ASP A 583 -12.64 12.79 -41.24
N THR A 584 -13.13 12.19 -40.15
CA THR A 584 -13.50 10.76 -40.07
C THR A 584 -14.71 10.43 -40.95
N ASP A 585 -15.71 11.32 -40.98
CA ASP A 585 -16.90 11.18 -41.82
C ASP A 585 -16.58 11.31 -43.32
N ALA A 586 -15.64 12.18 -43.69
CA ALA A 586 -15.21 12.34 -45.08
C ALA A 586 -14.53 11.07 -45.64
N VAL A 587 -13.72 10.39 -44.82
CA VAL A 587 -13.05 9.12 -45.18
C VAL A 587 -14.06 7.97 -45.29
N ARG A 588 -15.02 7.88 -44.35
CA ARG A 588 -16.11 6.89 -44.42
C ARG A 588 -16.96 7.11 -45.67
N HIS A 589 -17.34 8.35 -45.99
CA HIS A 589 -18.12 8.64 -47.19
C HIS A 589 -17.38 8.31 -48.50
N GLN A 590 -16.08 8.54 -48.60
CA GLN A 590 -15.30 8.17 -49.79
C GLN A 590 -15.17 6.64 -49.96
N SER A 591 -15.12 5.90 -48.85
CA SER A 591 -15.02 4.43 -48.85
C SER A 591 -16.32 3.76 -49.27
N THR A 592 -17.48 4.31 -48.88
CA THR A 592 -18.81 3.80 -49.24
C THR A 592 -19.23 4.13 -50.66
N VAL A 593 -18.63 5.15 -51.30
CA VAL A 593 -18.89 5.52 -52.71
C VAL A 593 -17.96 4.74 -53.67
N ALA A 594 -16.91 4.09 -53.14
CA ALA A 594 -15.96 3.27 -53.90
C ALA A 594 -16.27 1.76 -53.87
N GLN A 595 -17.29 1.33 -53.12
CA GLN A 595 -17.91 0.00 -53.19
C GLN A 595 -19.19 0.08 -54.03
#